data_AF-A0A5C7LPJ9-F1
#
_entry.id   AF-A0A5C7LPJ9-F1
#
_cell.length_a   1.000
_cell.length_b   1.000
_cell.length_c   1.000
_cell.angle_alpha   90.00
_cell.angle_beta   90.00
_cell.angle_gamma   90.00
#
_symmetry.space_group_name_H-M   'P 1'
#
loop_
_entity.id
_entity.type
_entity.pdbx_description
1 polymer ?
#
loop_
_entity_poly.entity_id
_entity_poly.type
_entity_poly.pdbx_seq_one_letter_code
_entity_poly.pdbx_strand_id
1 'polypeptide(L)'
;MAARFARGPQGLQSDPSHLKTTGSHTSNRAAICGLVDVFIVEFGMQVLRIPKGNGKVRVVYAPSEEEKAELRSLLPALVKIAKRRCNLEVVHGFMPGRSPLTNALPHVGYQYTVNMDLQDFFDTVLITHVMHLIPPQILAKVMRYGAARQGLPTSPLVANIAAAQLDWDLITALPEDVVYTRYADDLSFSFDDQKLTKELPLLVKKMVEDHGFAVNTAKTKVQWAGAGRRIITGIAVDHSRVFATREVRRKLRAAHHQNNKGSKAGLTEWCRLKLPALYLAEQTRRGKKSKSHHRAEEPVVEKSNKERRSLRL
;
A
#
# COMPACT_ATOMS: atom_id res chain seq x y z
N MET A 1 39.50 -19.32 28.85
CA MET A 1 38.31 -20.21 28.85
C MET A 1 37.78 -20.24 27.41
N ALA A 2 38.37 -20.99 26.47
CA ALA A 2 38.36 -22.46 26.30
C ALA A 2 36.91 -23.00 26.27
N ALA A 3 36.40 -23.72 25.25
CA ALA A 3 37.06 -24.55 24.25
C ALA A 3 36.19 -24.79 22.98
N ARG A 4 36.88 -25.07 21.86
CA ARG A 4 36.43 -25.84 20.67
C ARG A 4 36.42 -27.34 21.01
N PHE A 5 35.56 -28.15 20.37
CA PHE A 5 35.74 -29.53 19.84
C PHE A 5 34.37 -29.96 19.25
N ALA A 6 34.12 -30.18 17.95
CA ALA A 6 34.55 -31.22 17.00
C ALA A 6 34.13 -32.67 17.38
N ARG A 7 33.22 -33.27 16.58
CA ARG A 7 33.27 -34.63 15.95
C ARG A 7 31.86 -35.08 15.48
N GLY A 8 31.77 -35.56 14.23
CA GLY A 8 30.72 -36.49 13.76
C GLY A 8 31.20 -37.95 13.90
N PRO A 9 30.79 -38.89 13.03
CA PRO A 9 29.46 -39.54 12.94
C PRO A 9 29.56 -41.09 13.05
N GLN A 10 28.51 -41.77 13.52
CA GLN A 10 28.26 -43.24 13.43
C GLN A 10 26.74 -43.45 13.61
N GLY A 11 25.96 -44.31 12.93
CA GLY A 11 26.16 -45.37 11.95
C GLY A 11 25.04 -46.42 12.12
N LEU A 12 24.38 -46.84 11.01
CA LEU A 12 23.63 -48.12 10.77
C LEU A 12 22.41 -48.42 11.69
N GLN A 13 21.32 -49.12 11.32
CA GLN A 13 20.81 -49.84 10.14
C GLN A 13 19.34 -50.24 10.47
N SER A 14 18.41 -50.20 9.51
CA SER A 14 17.43 -51.27 9.17
C SER A 14 16.23 -50.72 8.38
N ASP A 15 16.32 -50.85 7.06
CA ASP A 15 15.21 -51.11 6.13
C ASP A 15 14.88 -52.64 6.22
N PRO A 16 13.82 -53.26 5.62
CA PRO A 16 13.08 -52.83 4.42
C PRO A 16 11.56 -53.15 4.34
N SER A 17 10.84 -52.49 3.43
CA SER A 17 10.01 -53.20 2.43
C SER A 17 9.39 -52.26 1.39
N HIS A 18 9.92 -52.35 0.16
CA HIS A 18 9.26 -52.38 -1.16
C HIS A 18 7.96 -51.58 -1.37
N LEU A 19 7.90 -50.68 -2.36
CA LEU A 19 7.74 -51.09 -3.77
C LEU A 19 8.40 -50.11 -4.77
N LYS A 20 9.23 -50.68 -5.66
CA LYS A 20 9.72 -50.10 -6.93
C LYS A 20 8.52 -49.97 -7.89
N THR A 21 8.45 -49.01 -8.83
CA THR A 21 9.13 -49.13 -10.13
C THR A 21 9.11 -47.83 -10.95
N THR A 22 10.26 -47.57 -11.59
CA THR A 22 10.51 -46.95 -12.93
C THR A 22 10.05 -45.50 -13.15
N GLY A 23 10.88 -44.50 -13.48
CA GLY A 23 12.23 -44.49 -14.03
C GLY A 23 12.23 -43.92 -15.46
N SER A 24 12.56 -42.63 -15.61
CA SER A 24 13.37 -42.14 -16.74
C SER A 24 14.08 -40.83 -16.37
N HIS A 25 15.40 -40.87 -16.47
CA HIS A 25 16.34 -39.80 -16.23
C HIS A 25 16.55 -38.95 -17.48
N THR A 26 16.73 -37.63 -17.30
CA THR A 26 17.85 -36.82 -17.83
C THR A 26 17.87 -35.48 -17.05
N SER A 27 18.79 -35.31 -16.08
CA SER A 27 20.09 -34.61 -16.19
C SER A 27 20.04 -33.09 -15.89
N ASN A 28 20.43 -32.75 -14.65
CA ASN A 28 21.24 -31.60 -14.15
C ASN A 28 21.87 -30.66 -15.21
N ARG A 29 22.15 -29.36 -15.01
CA ARG A 29 22.30 -28.47 -13.83
C ARG A 29 22.53 -27.04 -14.36
N ALA A 30 22.01 -26.00 -13.69
CA ALA A 30 22.73 -24.74 -13.46
C ALA A 30 21.99 -23.87 -12.43
N ALA A 31 22.70 -23.50 -11.36
CA ALA A 31 22.20 -22.87 -10.15
C ALA A 31 21.91 -21.37 -10.32
N ILE A 32 20.75 -20.90 -9.82
CA ILE A 32 20.55 -19.52 -9.36
C ILE A 32 19.72 -19.53 -8.07
N CYS A 33 20.18 -18.71 -7.13
CA CYS A 33 19.72 -18.46 -5.77
C CYS A 33 18.21 -18.14 -5.63
N GLY A 34 17.54 -18.78 -4.66
CA GLY A 34 16.24 -18.37 -4.10
C GLY A 34 15.04 -19.20 -4.57
N LEU A 35 14.79 -20.35 -3.93
CA LEU A 35 13.61 -21.20 -4.14
C LEU A 35 12.30 -20.47 -3.79
N VAL A 36 11.74 -19.75 -4.75
CA VAL A 36 10.30 -19.74 -4.97
C VAL A 36 10.04 -20.94 -5.89
N ASP A 37 8.98 -21.71 -5.62
CA ASP A 37 8.28 -22.60 -6.56
C ASP A 37 7.87 -23.93 -5.90
N VAL A 38 6.81 -23.85 -5.09
CA VAL A 38 5.85 -24.95 -5.01
C VAL A 38 4.65 -24.49 -5.83
N PHE A 39 4.56 -24.99 -7.07
CA PHE A 39 3.40 -24.82 -7.93
C PHE A 39 2.40 -25.92 -7.59
N ILE A 40 1.23 -25.54 -7.09
CA ILE A 40 0.10 -26.46 -6.98
C ILE A 40 -0.94 -25.98 -7.99
N VAL A 41 -1.43 -26.91 -8.81
CA VAL A 41 -2.57 -26.66 -9.67
C VAL A 41 -3.82 -27.02 -8.87
N GLU A 42 -4.57 -26.01 -8.43
CA GLU A 42 -5.87 -26.19 -7.78
C GLU A 42 -6.97 -25.77 -8.76
N PHE A 43 -7.87 -26.71 -9.10
CA PHE A 43 -9.02 -26.47 -9.99
C PHE A 43 -8.66 -25.77 -11.32
N GLY A 44 -7.52 -26.13 -11.92
CA GLY A 44 -7.06 -25.58 -13.21
C GLY A 44 -6.35 -24.23 -13.14
N MET A 45 -6.19 -23.65 -11.95
CA MET A 45 -5.44 -22.41 -11.74
C MET A 45 -4.11 -22.70 -11.03
N GLN A 46 -3.04 -22.03 -11.49
CA GLN A 46 -1.74 -22.14 -10.87
C GLN A 46 -1.73 -21.31 -9.58
N VAL A 47 -1.25 -21.89 -8.48
CA VAL A 47 -1.12 -21.21 -7.20
C VAL A 47 0.35 -21.19 -6.79
N LEU A 48 0.87 -19.98 -6.54
CA LEU A 48 2.24 -19.73 -6.09
C LEU A 48 2.26 -19.57 -4.57
N ARG A 49 3.20 -20.25 -3.92
CA ARG A 49 3.46 -20.11 -2.48
C ARG A 49 4.75 -19.33 -2.27
N ILE A 50 4.63 -18.07 -1.86
CA ILE A 50 5.75 -17.15 -1.65
C ILE A 50 6.02 -17.03 -0.15
N PRO A 51 7.22 -17.36 0.36
CA PRO A 51 7.55 -17.16 1.77
C PRO A 51 7.45 -15.67 2.15
N LYS A 52 6.76 -15.36 3.25
CA LYS A 52 6.86 -14.08 3.95
C LYS A 52 8.12 -14.10 4.83
N GLY A 53 8.72 -12.93 5.06
CA GLY A 53 9.95 -12.82 5.87
C GLY A 53 9.83 -13.25 7.34
N ASN A 54 8.63 -13.57 7.81
CA ASN A 54 8.32 -14.07 9.16
C ASN A 54 7.97 -15.58 9.18
N GLY A 55 8.30 -16.33 8.12
CA GLY A 55 8.04 -17.76 8.03
C GLY A 55 6.60 -18.15 7.62
N LYS A 56 5.66 -17.20 7.60
CA LYS A 56 4.32 -17.43 7.02
C LYS A 56 4.42 -17.55 5.50
N VAL A 57 3.42 -18.14 4.85
CA VAL A 57 3.34 -18.24 3.38
C VAL A 57 2.31 -17.26 2.85
N ARG A 58 2.61 -16.61 1.72
CA ARG A 58 1.68 -15.84 0.91
C ARG A 58 1.24 -16.71 -0.28
N VAL A 59 -0.05 -16.93 -0.38
CA VAL A 59 -0.66 -17.63 -1.51
C VAL A 59 -0.97 -16.60 -2.59
N VAL A 60 -0.49 -16.81 -3.81
CA VAL A 60 -0.74 -15.93 -4.96
C VAL A 60 -1.34 -16.76 -6.08
N TYR A 61 -2.55 -16.39 -6.48
CA TYR A 61 -3.26 -17.00 -7.59
C TYR A 61 -2.71 -16.45 -8.91
N ALA A 62 -2.29 -17.35 -9.79
CA ALA A 62 -1.74 -17.05 -11.10
C ALA A 62 -2.76 -17.49 -12.18
N PRO A 63 -3.68 -16.60 -12.59
CA PRO A 63 -4.60 -16.87 -13.69
C PRO A 63 -3.86 -17.09 -15.01
N SER A 64 -4.50 -17.79 -15.96
CA SER A 64 -3.97 -17.97 -17.32
C SER A 64 -3.83 -16.62 -18.03
N GLU A 65 -3.05 -16.53 -19.11
CA GLU A 65 -2.93 -15.27 -19.86
C GLU A 65 -4.26 -14.83 -20.48
N GLU A 66 -5.10 -15.77 -20.91
CA GLU A 66 -6.46 -15.51 -21.40
C GLU A 66 -7.34 -14.92 -20.29
N GLU A 67 -7.33 -15.52 -19.11
CA GLU A 67 -8.08 -15.05 -17.94
C GLU A 67 -7.56 -13.68 -17.47
N LYS A 68 -6.24 -13.45 -17.50
CA LYS A 68 -5.66 -12.12 -17.21
C LYS A 68 -6.16 -11.08 -18.20
N ALA A 69 -6.24 -11.40 -19.49
CA ALA A 69 -6.74 -10.48 -20.51
C ALA A 69 -8.22 -10.14 -20.25
N GLU A 70 -9.04 -11.15 -19.94
CA GLU A 70 -10.44 -10.96 -19.58
C GLU A 70 -10.58 -10.08 -18.33
N LEU A 71 -9.89 -10.39 -17.24
CA LEU A 71 -9.92 -9.61 -16.00
C LEU A 71 -9.45 -8.17 -16.22
N ARG A 72 -8.40 -7.96 -17.03
CA ARG A 72 -7.91 -6.62 -17.39
C ARG A 72 -8.95 -5.81 -18.17
N SER A 73 -9.76 -6.47 -19.02
CA SER A 73 -10.84 -5.80 -19.76
C SER A 73 -11.92 -5.19 -18.84
N LEU A 74 -12.04 -5.70 -17.61
CA LEU A 74 -13.02 -5.23 -16.61
C LEU A 74 -12.50 -4.03 -15.80
N LEU A 75 -11.20 -3.74 -15.82
CA LEU A 75 -10.60 -2.65 -15.04
C LEU A 75 -11.23 -1.27 -15.29
N PRO A 76 -11.56 -0.86 -16.53
CA PRO A 76 -12.22 0.43 -16.76
C PRO A 76 -13.57 0.57 -16.03
N ALA A 77 -14.37 -0.50 -16.02
CA ALA A 77 -15.65 -0.53 -15.31
C ALA A 77 -15.44 -0.46 -13.78
N LEU A 78 -14.48 -1.22 -13.25
CA LEU A 78 -14.13 -1.21 -11.83
C LEU A 78 -13.59 0.16 -11.39
N VAL A 79 -12.75 0.81 -12.19
CA VAL A 79 -12.27 2.18 -11.93
C VAL A 79 -13.44 3.15 -11.84
N LYS A 80 -14.44 3.05 -12.73
CA LYS A 80 -15.64 3.89 -12.69
C LYS A 80 -16.47 3.66 -11.42
N ILE A 81 -16.55 2.41 -10.94
CA ILE A 81 -17.23 2.08 -9.67
C ILE A 81 -16.42 2.65 -8.50
N ALA A 82 -15.12 2.37 -8.43
CA ALA A 82 -14.23 2.86 -7.37
C ALA A 82 -14.26 4.39 -7.26
N LYS A 83 -14.20 5.12 -8.38
CA LYS A 83 -14.29 6.59 -8.38
C LYS A 83 -15.60 7.16 -7.83
N ARG A 84 -16.69 6.39 -7.85
CA ARG A 84 -17.99 6.80 -7.30
C ARG A 84 -18.16 6.43 -5.83
N ARG A 85 -17.46 5.39 -5.36
CA ARG A 85 -17.64 4.82 -4.03
C ARG A 85 -16.56 5.25 -3.05
N CYS A 86 -15.31 5.23 -3.48
CA CYS A 86 -14.16 5.55 -2.63
C CYS A 86 -14.00 7.07 -2.50
N ASN A 87 -13.62 7.53 -1.32
CA ASN A 87 -13.14 8.89 -1.15
C ASN A 87 -11.75 9.04 -1.81
N LEU A 88 -11.70 9.80 -2.90
CA LEU A 88 -10.49 9.98 -3.72
C LEU A 88 -9.42 10.85 -3.07
N GLU A 89 -9.70 11.47 -1.93
CA GLU A 89 -8.72 12.29 -1.21
C GLU A 89 -7.86 11.43 -0.30
N VAL A 90 -8.43 10.38 0.29
CA VAL A 90 -7.74 9.51 1.25
C VAL A 90 -7.30 8.17 0.66
N VAL A 91 -7.92 7.67 -0.43
CA VAL A 91 -7.57 6.37 -1.02
C VAL A 91 -6.53 6.53 -2.14
N HIS A 92 -5.30 6.06 -1.88
CA HIS A 92 -4.17 6.19 -2.82
C HIS A 92 -3.68 4.85 -3.41
N GLY A 93 -3.87 3.74 -2.70
CA GLY A 93 -3.45 2.43 -3.20
C GLY A 93 -4.24 2.04 -4.44
N PHE A 94 -3.58 1.59 -5.50
CA PHE A 94 -4.21 1.05 -6.73
C PHE A 94 -5.20 1.98 -7.46
N MET A 95 -5.24 3.27 -7.12
CA MET A 95 -6.11 4.24 -7.76
C MET A 95 -5.36 4.99 -8.87
N PRO A 96 -5.98 5.22 -10.05
CA PRO A 96 -5.35 6.00 -11.12
C PRO A 96 -4.95 7.39 -10.64
N GLY A 97 -3.74 7.82 -11.01
CA GLY A 97 -3.20 9.13 -10.59
C GLY A 97 -2.77 9.18 -9.12
N ARG A 98 -2.74 8.05 -8.41
CA ARG A 98 -2.23 7.97 -7.05
C ARG A 98 -0.93 7.17 -7.01
N SER A 99 -0.13 7.44 -5.99
CA SER A 99 1.18 6.84 -5.77
C SER A 99 1.54 6.88 -4.28
N PRO A 100 2.56 6.13 -3.84
CA PRO A 100 3.07 6.23 -2.46
C PRO A 100 3.39 7.67 -2.08
N LEU A 101 3.90 8.46 -3.02
CA LEU A 101 4.17 9.88 -2.79
C LEU A 101 2.90 10.69 -2.52
N THR A 102 1.86 10.52 -3.33
CA THR A 102 0.59 11.22 -3.08
C THR A 102 -0.01 10.83 -1.74
N ASN A 103 0.22 9.60 -1.26
CA ASN A 103 -0.22 9.13 0.04
C ASN A 103 0.57 9.76 1.19
N ALA A 104 1.88 9.96 1.01
CA ALA A 104 2.75 10.50 2.06
C ALA A 104 2.64 12.03 2.21
N LEU A 105 2.32 12.76 1.14
CA LEU A 105 2.30 14.23 1.13
C LEU A 105 1.35 14.88 2.17
N PRO A 106 0.11 14.40 2.38
CA PRO A 106 -0.81 14.98 3.36
C PRO A 106 -0.28 14.98 4.80
N HIS A 107 0.71 14.12 5.10
CA HIS A 107 1.22 13.94 6.45
C HIS A 107 2.48 14.79 6.75
N VAL A 108 2.92 15.64 5.83
CA VAL A 108 3.99 16.61 6.08
C VAL A 108 3.54 17.58 7.18
N GLY A 109 4.44 17.94 8.10
CA GLY A 109 4.16 18.95 9.13
C GLY A 109 3.77 18.40 10.50
N TYR A 110 3.11 17.24 10.58
CA TYR A 110 2.63 16.70 11.85
C TYR A 110 3.76 16.19 12.79
N GLN A 111 3.46 16.03 14.07
CA GLN A 111 4.38 15.50 15.10
C GLN A 111 4.31 13.97 15.25
N TYR A 112 3.12 13.38 15.18
CA TYR A 112 2.91 11.94 15.36
C TYR A 112 2.27 11.28 14.13
N THR A 113 2.66 10.03 13.86
CA THR A 113 2.04 9.19 12.82
C THR A 113 1.74 7.81 13.40
N VAL A 114 0.54 7.31 13.15
CA VAL A 114 0.17 5.91 13.41
C VAL A 114 -0.01 5.23 12.06
N ASN A 115 0.73 4.16 11.81
CA ASN A 115 0.56 3.26 10.67
C ASN A 115 -0.07 1.95 11.15
N MET A 116 -1.12 1.50 10.47
CA MET A 116 -1.80 0.24 10.75
C MET A 116 -1.94 -0.55 9.45
N ASP A 117 -1.81 -1.86 9.51
CA ASP A 117 -1.86 -2.74 8.32
C ASP A 117 -3.08 -3.66 8.47
N LEU A 118 -3.87 -3.81 7.42
CA LEU A 118 -4.97 -4.77 7.40
C LEU A 118 -4.44 -6.19 7.17
N GLN A 119 -4.87 -7.12 8.01
CA GLN A 119 -4.45 -8.51 7.91
C GLN A 119 -5.06 -9.19 6.68
N ASP A 120 -4.19 -9.80 5.87
CA ASP A 120 -4.54 -10.65 4.72
C ASP A 120 -5.63 -10.01 3.83
N PHE A 121 -5.49 -8.70 3.60
CA PHE A 121 -6.51 -7.81 3.06
C PHE A 121 -7.31 -8.37 1.87
N PHE A 122 -6.63 -8.86 0.82
CA PHE A 122 -7.33 -9.41 -0.36
C PHE A 122 -8.12 -10.69 -0.10
N ASP A 123 -7.67 -11.51 0.84
CA ASP A 123 -8.35 -12.75 1.20
C ASP A 123 -9.54 -12.49 2.13
N THR A 124 -9.48 -11.40 2.91
CA THR A 124 -10.58 -10.92 3.75
C THR A 124 -11.69 -10.22 2.96
N VAL A 125 -11.41 -9.73 1.75
CA VAL A 125 -12.43 -9.15 0.87
C VAL A 125 -13.33 -10.24 0.28
N LEU A 126 -14.43 -10.52 0.98
CA LEU A 126 -15.47 -11.48 0.58
C LEU A 126 -16.54 -10.88 -0.35
N ILE A 127 -17.30 -11.75 -1.03
CA ILE A 127 -18.47 -11.40 -1.88
C ILE A 127 -19.46 -10.49 -1.14
N THR A 128 -19.71 -10.73 0.14
CA THR A 128 -20.66 -9.96 0.97
C THR A 128 -20.31 -8.47 1.02
N HIS A 129 -19.03 -8.09 0.97
CA HIS A 129 -18.62 -6.69 0.97
C HIS A 129 -18.95 -5.94 -0.32
N VAL A 130 -19.09 -6.66 -1.44
CA VAL A 130 -19.12 -6.03 -2.78
C VAL A 130 -20.34 -6.40 -3.62
N MET A 131 -21.15 -7.37 -3.19
CA MET A 131 -22.30 -7.84 -3.98
C MET A 131 -23.36 -6.78 -4.27
N HIS A 132 -23.46 -5.76 -3.41
CA HIS A 132 -24.38 -4.61 -3.62
C HIS A 132 -23.70 -3.44 -4.34
N LEU A 133 -22.39 -3.51 -4.59
CA LEU A 133 -21.59 -2.42 -5.14
C LEU A 133 -21.13 -2.70 -6.57
N ILE A 134 -20.94 -3.97 -6.91
CA ILE A 134 -20.43 -4.45 -8.20
C ILE A 134 -21.51 -5.28 -8.90
N PRO A 135 -21.79 -5.04 -10.20
CA PRO A 135 -22.76 -5.81 -10.95
C PRO A 135 -22.48 -7.33 -10.92
N PRO A 136 -23.48 -8.20 -10.74
CA PRO A 136 -23.29 -9.65 -10.58
C PRO A 136 -22.45 -10.31 -11.69
N GLN A 137 -22.62 -9.86 -12.93
CA GLN A 137 -21.87 -10.34 -14.10
C GLN A 137 -20.37 -10.02 -14.04
N ILE A 138 -19.98 -8.93 -13.39
CA ILE A 138 -18.57 -8.60 -13.13
C ILE A 138 -18.11 -9.39 -11.91
N LEU A 139 -18.93 -9.42 -10.85
CA LEU A 139 -18.62 -10.06 -9.59
C LEU A 139 -18.27 -11.55 -9.75
N ALA A 140 -19.04 -12.27 -10.57
CA ALA A 140 -18.78 -13.68 -10.87
C ALA A 140 -17.40 -13.95 -11.49
N LYS A 141 -16.81 -12.94 -12.16
CA LYS A 141 -15.50 -13.06 -12.82
C LYS A 141 -14.36 -12.65 -11.89
N VAL A 142 -14.55 -11.59 -11.10
CA VAL A 142 -13.45 -10.95 -10.35
C VAL A 142 -13.21 -11.54 -8.96
N MET A 143 -14.08 -12.45 -8.51
CA MET A 143 -13.94 -13.18 -7.25
C MET A 143 -13.51 -14.62 -7.52
N ARG A 144 -12.67 -15.17 -6.64
CA ARG A 144 -12.20 -16.57 -6.68
C ARG A 144 -12.39 -17.19 -5.31
N TYR A 145 -13.10 -18.31 -5.26
CA TYR A 145 -13.47 -19.01 -4.01
C TYR A 145 -14.05 -18.05 -2.95
N GLY A 146 -14.99 -17.21 -3.37
CA GLY A 146 -15.70 -16.27 -2.50
C GLY A 146 -14.95 -15.00 -2.11
N ALA A 147 -13.70 -14.80 -2.54
CA ALA A 147 -12.90 -13.63 -2.17
C ALA A 147 -12.18 -12.97 -3.36
N ALA A 148 -11.66 -11.76 -3.18
CA ALA A 148 -10.90 -11.06 -4.22
C ALA A 148 -9.57 -11.78 -4.52
N ARG A 149 -8.95 -12.38 -3.51
CA ARG A 149 -7.70 -13.18 -3.58
C ARG A 149 -6.48 -12.41 -4.10
N GLN A 150 -5.31 -12.76 -3.58
CA GLN A 150 -4.08 -12.14 -4.06
C GLN A 150 -3.65 -12.72 -5.42
N GLY A 151 -3.34 -11.85 -6.39
CA GLY A 151 -2.75 -12.24 -7.67
C GLY A 151 -3.65 -11.99 -8.90
N LEU A 152 -4.96 -11.79 -8.70
CA LEU A 152 -5.83 -11.42 -9.82
C LEU A 152 -5.64 -9.94 -10.18
N PRO A 153 -5.65 -9.57 -11.47
CA PRO A 153 -5.52 -8.17 -11.92
C PRO A 153 -6.57 -7.22 -11.33
N THR A 154 -7.76 -7.72 -10.98
CA THR A 154 -8.91 -6.94 -10.53
C THR A 154 -9.01 -6.77 -9.02
N SER A 155 -8.43 -7.69 -8.25
CA SER A 155 -8.49 -7.69 -6.77
C SER A 155 -8.08 -6.37 -6.13
N PRO A 156 -7.05 -5.65 -6.63
CA PRO A 156 -6.68 -4.34 -6.10
C PRO A 156 -7.83 -3.32 -6.07
N LEU A 157 -8.59 -3.20 -7.15
CA LEU A 157 -9.73 -2.27 -7.23
C LEU A 157 -10.94 -2.80 -6.46
N VAL A 158 -11.20 -4.11 -6.52
CA VAL A 158 -12.29 -4.75 -5.76
C VAL A 158 -12.10 -4.53 -4.26
N ALA A 159 -10.87 -4.67 -3.76
CA ALA A 159 -10.54 -4.44 -2.36
C ALA A 159 -10.74 -2.98 -1.94
N ASN A 160 -10.39 -2.01 -2.80
CA ASN A 160 -10.70 -0.61 -2.53
C ASN A 160 -12.20 -0.32 -2.49
N ILE A 161 -12.99 -0.94 -3.38
CA ILE A 161 -14.45 -0.79 -3.38
C ILE A 161 -15.04 -1.38 -2.09
N ALA A 162 -14.56 -2.55 -1.67
CA ALA A 162 -14.99 -3.21 -0.42
C ALA A 162 -14.70 -2.37 0.82
N ALA A 163 -13.52 -1.76 0.91
CA ALA A 163 -13.12 -0.93 2.04
C ALA A 163 -13.68 0.50 2.01
N ALA A 164 -14.47 0.86 0.98
CA ALA A 164 -14.92 2.25 0.81
C ALA A 164 -15.80 2.75 1.97
N GLN A 165 -16.68 1.90 2.52
CA GLN A 165 -17.53 2.30 3.64
C GLN A 165 -16.69 2.54 4.91
N LEU A 166 -15.74 1.65 5.19
CA LEU A 166 -14.78 1.83 6.28
C LEU A 166 -14.05 3.17 6.17
N ASP A 167 -13.60 3.55 4.96
CA ASP A 167 -12.93 4.84 4.76
C ASP A 167 -13.83 6.03 5.09
N TRP A 168 -15.09 6.00 4.66
CA TRP A 168 -16.05 7.07 4.95
C TRP A 168 -16.33 7.18 6.44
N ASP A 169 -16.57 6.06 7.10
CA ASP A 169 -16.85 6.03 8.53
C ASP A 169 -15.64 6.53 9.33
N LEU A 170 -14.43 6.11 8.94
CA LEU A 170 -13.19 6.64 9.54
C LEU A 170 -13.09 8.16 9.36
N ILE A 171 -13.29 8.68 8.15
CA ILE A 171 -13.28 10.13 7.91
C ILE A 171 -14.28 10.86 8.82
N THR A 172 -15.46 10.29 9.04
CA THR A 172 -16.49 10.90 9.90
C THR A 172 -16.17 10.80 11.39
N ALA A 173 -15.55 9.71 11.83
CA ALA A 173 -15.26 9.48 13.24
C ALA A 173 -13.98 10.17 13.74
N LEU A 174 -13.06 10.50 12.84
CA LEU A 174 -11.78 11.12 13.19
C LEU A 174 -11.96 12.62 13.54
N PRO A 175 -11.18 13.13 14.52
CA PRO A 175 -11.07 14.56 14.76
C PRO A 175 -10.60 15.33 13.51
N GLU A 176 -11.03 16.59 13.36
CA GLU A 176 -10.71 17.42 12.20
C GLU A 176 -9.21 17.66 11.99
N ASP A 177 -8.41 17.60 13.05
CA ASP A 177 -6.95 17.79 13.02
C ASP A 177 -6.16 16.50 12.71
N VAL A 178 -6.85 15.36 12.51
CA VAL A 178 -6.24 14.09 12.11
C VAL A 178 -6.29 13.91 10.61
N VAL A 179 -5.13 13.77 9.99
CA VAL A 179 -5.01 13.40 8.57
C VAL A 179 -4.98 11.90 8.43
N TYR A 180 -5.89 11.36 7.62
CA TYR A 180 -5.98 9.95 7.26
C TYR A 180 -5.74 9.73 5.77
N THR A 181 -4.91 8.74 5.44
CA THR A 181 -4.79 8.18 4.09
C THR A 181 -4.68 6.67 4.13
N ARG A 182 -5.11 6.00 3.06
CA ARG A 182 -5.02 4.57 2.86
C ARG A 182 -4.31 4.21 1.56
N TYR A 183 -3.25 3.42 1.69
CA TYR A 183 -2.55 2.80 0.58
C TYR A 183 -2.75 1.28 0.63
N ALA A 184 -3.76 0.79 -0.09
CA ALA A 184 -4.17 -0.61 -0.07
C ALA A 184 -4.57 -1.04 1.35
N ASP A 185 -3.78 -1.91 1.98
CA ASP A 185 -3.91 -2.41 3.35
C ASP A 185 -3.25 -1.50 4.41
N ASP A 186 -2.40 -0.55 4.00
CA ASP A 186 -1.71 0.38 4.92
C ASP A 186 -2.57 1.62 5.19
N LEU A 187 -3.02 1.77 6.43
CA LEU A 187 -3.73 2.92 6.97
C LEU A 187 -2.71 3.85 7.66
N SER A 188 -2.67 5.10 7.25
CA SER A 188 -1.77 6.11 7.81
C SER A 188 -2.57 7.24 8.43
N PHE A 189 -2.30 7.54 9.70
CA PHE A 189 -2.91 8.64 10.43
C PHE A 189 -1.81 9.58 10.91
N SER A 190 -1.97 10.90 10.81
CA SER A 190 -1.03 11.87 11.40
C SER A 190 -1.75 13.02 12.07
N PHE A 191 -1.16 13.47 13.18
CA PHE A 191 -1.77 14.39 14.13
C PHE A 191 -0.70 14.98 15.05
N ASP A 192 -1.07 16.00 15.82
CA ASP A 192 -0.16 16.69 16.75
C ASP A 192 -0.43 16.36 18.23
N ASP A 193 -1.66 15.97 18.59
CA ASP A 193 -1.97 15.55 19.97
C ASP A 193 -1.35 14.18 20.29
N GLN A 194 -0.44 14.15 21.25
CA GLN A 194 0.23 12.95 21.72
C GLN A 194 -0.75 11.89 22.27
N LYS A 195 -1.91 12.28 22.84
CA LYS A 195 -2.88 11.33 23.41
C LYS A 195 -3.41 10.34 22.35
N LEU A 196 -3.60 10.84 21.13
CA LEU A 196 -4.09 10.05 20.00
C LEU A 196 -3.13 8.91 19.61
N THR A 197 -1.86 8.93 20.04
CA THR A 197 -0.93 7.80 19.83
C THR A 197 -1.42 6.49 20.45
N LYS A 198 -2.25 6.55 21.49
CA LYS A 198 -2.81 5.38 22.18
C LYS A 198 -4.29 5.17 21.88
N GLU A 199 -5.06 6.26 21.80
CA GLU A 199 -6.51 6.20 21.61
C GLU A 199 -6.89 5.82 20.17
N LEU A 200 -6.20 6.39 19.19
CA LEU A 200 -6.52 6.21 17.78
C LEU A 200 -6.39 4.75 17.30
N PRO A 201 -5.31 4.01 17.63
CA PRO A 201 -5.23 2.59 17.26
C PRO A 201 -6.41 1.74 17.79
N LEU A 202 -6.95 2.06 18.96
CA LEU A 202 -8.07 1.32 19.56
C LEU A 202 -9.38 1.61 18.83
N LEU A 203 -9.65 2.89 18.57
CA LEU A 203 -10.82 3.32 17.79
C LEU A 203 -10.80 2.70 16.38
N VAL A 204 -9.69 2.87 15.66
CA VAL A 204 -9.54 2.38 14.28
C VAL A 204 -9.65 0.86 14.25
N LYS A 205 -9.03 0.14 15.21
CA LYS A 205 -9.15 -1.31 15.28
C LYS A 205 -10.61 -1.76 15.39
N LYS A 206 -11.40 -1.15 16.28
CA LYS A 206 -12.81 -1.46 16.43
C LYS A 206 -13.57 -1.24 15.12
N MET A 207 -13.39 -0.08 14.48
CA MET A 207 -14.08 0.23 13.23
C MET A 207 -13.70 -0.70 12.08
N VAL A 208 -12.42 -1.11 12.01
CA VAL A 208 -11.95 -2.11 11.05
C VAL A 208 -12.65 -3.46 11.27
N GLU A 209 -12.78 -3.88 12.53
CA GLU A 209 -13.47 -5.12 12.92
C GLU A 209 -14.98 -5.06 12.63
N ASP A 210 -15.63 -3.93 12.91
CA ASP A 210 -17.04 -3.69 12.61
C ASP A 210 -17.34 -3.79 11.09
N HIS A 211 -16.34 -3.53 10.25
CA HIS A 211 -16.43 -3.65 8.78
C HIS A 211 -16.00 -5.03 8.24
N GLY A 212 -15.78 -6.02 9.10
CA GLY A 212 -15.41 -7.37 8.67
C GLY A 212 -13.94 -7.53 8.27
N PHE A 213 -13.08 -6.57 8.63
CA PHE A 213 -11.64 -6.64 8.44
C PHE A 213 -10.92 -6.90 9.78
N ALA A 214 -9.60 -7.11 9.74
CA ALA A 214 -8.79 -7.25 10.94
C ALA A 214 -7.51 -6.42 10.83
N VAL A 215 -7.05 -5.86 11.94
CA VAL A 215 -5.77 -5.15 12.01
C VAL A 215 -4.65 -6.12 12.35
N ASN A 216 -3.53 -6.02 11.62
CA ASN A 216 -2.28 -6.65 11.97
C ASN A 216 -1.54 -5.85 13.04
N THR A 217 -1.86 -6.14 14.30
CA THR A 217 -1.29 -5.45 15.47
C THR A 217 0.23 -5.49 15.53
N ALA A 218 0.86 -6.58 15.05
CA ALA A 218 2.31 -6.73 15.01
C ALA A 218 2.99 -5.79 14.01
N LYS A 219 2.24 -5.27 13.03
CA LYS A 219 2.73 -4.29 12.05
C LYS A 219 2.31 -2.85 12.37
N THR A 220 1.45 -2.64 13.37
CA THR A 220 1.08 -1.30 13.82
C THR A 220 2.31 -0.56 14.35
N LYS A 221 2.52 0.67 13.90
CA LYS A 221 3.67 1.49 14.27
C LYS A 221 3.23 2.88 14.66
N VAL A 222 3.73 3.34 15.81
CA VAL A 222 3.65 4.74 16.23
C VAL A 222 5.00 5.39 15.98
N GLN A 223 5.01 6.53 15.32
CA GLN A 223 6.21 7.28 14.94
C GLN A 223 6.11 8.71 15.45
N TRP A 224 7.22 9.24 15.98
CA TRP A 224 7.33 10.60 16.48
C TRP A 224 8.41 11.36 15.71
N ALA A 225 8.10 12.58 15.27
CA ALA A 225 8.99 13.42 14.49
C ALA A 225 10.28 13.79 15.24
N GLY A 226 10.24 13.89 16.57
CA GLY A 226 11.45 14.14 17.38
C GLY A 226 12.44 12.98 17.43
N ALA A 227 12.02 11.76 17.08
CA ALA A 227 12.92 10.61 16.92
C ALA A 227 13.50 10.51 15.49
N GLY A 228 13.13 11.43 14.59
CA GLY A 228 13.58 11.49 13.20
C GLY A 228 12.42 11.48 12.22
N ARG A 229 12.75 11.33 10.93
CA ARG A 229 11.74 11.32 9.86
C ARG A 229 10.82 10.11 10.01
N ARG A 230 9.52 10.38 10.02
CA ARG A 230 8.48 9.34 9.99
C ARG A 230 8.40 8.74 8.59
N ILE A 231 7.99 7.49 8.47
CA ILE A 231 7.95 6.76 7.20
C ILE A 231 6.51 6.38 6.88
N ILE A 232 6.04 6.79 5.70
CA ILE A 232 4.71 6.50 5.18
C ILE A 232 4.87 5.86 3.81
N THR A 233 4.37 4.64 3.61
CA THR A 233 4.48 3.89 2.34
C THR A 233 5.91 3.82 1.77
N GLY A 234 6.93 3.74 2.64
CA GLY A 234 8.34 3.70 2.23
C GLY A 234 8.94 5.05 1.84
N ILE A 235 8.25 6.16 2.10
CA ILE A 235 8.72 7.54 1.91
C ILE A 235 8.93 8.18 3.27
N ALA A 236 10.07 8.84 3.45
CA ALA A 236 10.35 9.58 4.68
C ALA A 236 9.71 10.96 4.62
N VAL A 237 9.02 11.37 5.68
CA VAL A 237 8.28 12.61 5.80
C VAL A 237 8.83 13.40 6.98
N ASP A 238 9.05 14.71 6.81
CA ASP A 238 9.38 15.63 7.89
C ASP A 238 8.38 16.81 7.96
N HIS A 239 8.74 17.84 8.73
CA HIS A 239 7.87 19.00 8.95
C HIS A 239 7.66 19.86 7.68
N SER A 240 8.49 19.71 6.66
CA SER A 240 8.51 20.59 5.48
C SER A 240 8.32 19.86 4.16
N ARG A 241 8.79 18.61 4.04
CA ARG A 241 8.82 17.88 2.77
C ARG A 241 8.99 16.38 2.94
N VAL A 242 9.05 15.70 1.79
CA VAL A 242 9.26 14.26 1.67
C VAL A 242 10.65 13.91 1.13
N PHE A 243 11.13 12.69 1.39
CA PHE A 243 12.44 12.20 0.99
C PHE A 243 12.43 10.70 0.71
N ALA A 244 13.34 10.27 -0.17
CA ALA A 244 13.73 8.88 -0.22
C ALA A 244 14.37 8.47 1.11
N THR A 245 13.99 7.29 1.63
CA THR A 245 14.48 6.79 2.91
C THR A 245 16.00 6.54 2.86
N ARG A 246 16.65 6.57 4.03
CA ARG A 246 18.08 6.24 4.16
C ARG A 246 18.39 4.86 3.60
N GLU A 247 17.49 3.89 3.81
CA GLU A 247 17.60 2.53 3.30
C GLU A 247 17.62 2.50 1.77
N VAL A 248 16.66 3.16 1.11
CA VAL A 248 16.61 3.21 -0.36
C VAL A 248 17.87 3.87 -0.93
N ARG A 249 18.31 4.98 -0.35
CA ARG A 249 19.56 5.64 -0.79
C ARG A 249 20.79 4.75 -0.60
N ARG A 250 20.83 3.94 0.46
CA ARG A 250 21.90 2.95 0.69
C ARG A 250 21.85 1.84 -0.38
N LYS A 251 20.67 1.31 -0.69
CA LYS A 251 20.49 0.32 -1.77
C LYS A 251 20.94 0.88 -3.12
N LEU A 252 20.64 2.15 -3.41
CA LEU A 252 21.08 2.81 -4.65
C LEU A 252 22.61 2.89 -4.75
N ARG A 253 23.29 3.28 -3.66
CA ARG A 253 24.77 3.30 -3.62
C ARG A 253 25.36 1.90 -3.82
N ALA A 254 24.79 0.89 -3.18
CA ALA A 254 25.23 -0.50 -3.35
C ALA A 254 25.02 -0.98 -4.80
N ALA A 255 23.87 -0.70 -5.41
CA ALA A 255 23.59 -1.04 -6.81
C ALA A 255 24.56 -0.32 -7.77
N HIS A 256 24.96 0.92 -7.45
CA HIS A 256 25.98 1.63 -8.22
C HIS A 256 27.35 0.95 -8.14
N HIS A 257 27.77 0.55 -6.94
CA HIS A 257 29.04 -0.13 -6.73
C HIS A 257 29.10 -1.50 -7.41
N GLN A 258 27.99 -2.24 -7.39
CA GLN A 258 27.86 -3.57 -7.99
C GLN A 258 27.56 -3.54 -9.49
N ASN A 259 27.45 -2.35 -10.10
CA ASN A 259 27.03 -2.17 -11.49
C ASN A 259 25.71 -2.89 -11.86
N ASN A 260 24.80 -3.05 -10.89
CA ASN A 260 23.49 -3.69 -11.09
C ASN A 260 22.52 -2.69 -11.74
N LYS A 261 22.54 -2.65 -13.08
CA LYS A 261 21.77 -1.67 -13.88
C LYS A 261 20.27 -1.73 -13.60
N GLY A 262 19.69 -2.93 -13.48
CA GLY A 262 18.26 -3.12 -13.24
C GLY A 262 17.79 -2.53 -11.91
N SER A 263 18.48 -2.87 -10.82
CA SER A 263 18.18 -2.31 -9.49
C SER A 263 18.46 -0.80 -9.43
N LYS A 264 19.54 -0.35 -10.06
CA LYS A 264 19.92 1.07 -10.11
C LYS A 264 18.84 1.93 -10.76
N ALA A 265 18.28 1.51 -11.89
CA ALA A 265 17.25 2.27 -12.60
C ALA A 265 16.00 2.50 -11.73
N GLY A 266 15.44 1.43 -11.16
CA GLY A 266 14.25 1.51 -10.31
C GLY A 266 14.48 2.33 -9.03
N LEU A 267 15.62 2.13 -8.35
CA LEU A 267 15.96 2.89 -7.15
C LEU A 267 16.19 4.38 -7.46
N THR A 268 16.78 4.69 -8.61
CA THR A 268 16.96 6.08 -9.06
C THR A 268 15.62 6.75 -9.29
N GLU A 269 14.70 6.08 -9.99
CA GLU A 269 13.36 6.63 -10.24
C GLU A 269 12.57 6.81 -8.94
N TRP A 270 12.63 5.84 -8.02
CA TRP A 270 12.05 5.99 -6.69
C TRP A 270 12.61 7.20 -5.94
N CYS A 271 13.92 7.43 -6.00
CA CYS A 271 14.56 8.56 -5.31
C CYS A 271 14.14 9.93 -5.85
N ARG A 272 13.64 10.00 -7.10
CA ARG A 272 13.15 11.24 -7.69
C ARG A 272 11.82 11.69 -7.11
N LEU A 273 11.05 10.78 -6.50
CA LEU A 273 9.74 11.07 -5.91
C LEU A 273 8.88 11.95 -6.84
N LYS A 274 8.63 11.45 -8.06
CA LYS A 274 7.80 12.18 -9.03
C LYS A 274 6.33 11.97 -8.76
N LEU A 275 5.56 13.04 -8.87
CA LEU A 275 4.10 12.97 -8.87
C LEU A 275 3.58 12.42 -10.20
N PRO A 276 2.53 11.58 -10.19
CA PRO A 276 1.88 11.12 -11.42
C PRO A 276 1.32 12.28 -12.24
N ALA A 277 1.42 12.21 -13.57
CA ALA A 277 0.88 13.26 -14.45
C ALA A 277 -0.64 13.47 -14.26
N LEU A 278 -1.39 12.37 -14.07
CA LEU A 278 -2.82 12.43 -13.80
C LEU A 278 -3.13 13.17 -12.48
N TYR A 279 -2.31 12.98 -11.44
CA TYR A 279 -2.44 13.71 -10.18
C TYR A 279 -2.30 15.22 -10.41
N LEU A 280 -1.25 15.63 -11.12
CA LEU A 280 -0.97 17.03 -11.41
C LEU A 280 -2.10 17.68 -12.24
N ALA A 281 -2.64 16.95 -13.21
CA ALA A 281 -3.79 17.40 -13.99
C ALA A 281 -5.07 17.58 -13.13
N GLU A 282 -5.33 16.67 -12.19
CA GLU A 282 -6.45 16.78 -11.24
C GLU A 282 -6.31 18.01 -10.33
N GLN A 283 -5.12 18.23 -9.77
CA GLN A 283 -4.85 19.40 -8.91
C GLN A 283 -5.02 20.71 -9.67
N THR A 284 -4.54 20.77 -10.92
CA THR A 284 -4.69 21.95 -11.78
C THR A 284 -6.17 22.25 -12.05
N ARG A 285 -7.00 21.23 -12.28
CA ARG A 285 -8.45 21.39 -12.49
C ARG A 285 -9.16 21.86 -11.22
N ARG A 286 -8.80 21.32 -10.05
CA ARG A 286 -9.35 21.75 -8.75
C ARG A 286 -8.99 23.22 -8.44
N GLY A 287 -7.73 23.61 -8.63
CA GLY A 287 -7.29 24.99 -8.44
C GLY A 287 -7.92 26.00 -9.41
N LYS A 288 -8.30 25.58 -10.62
CA LYS A 288 -9.10 26.42 -11.54
C LYS A 288 -10.55 26.56 -11.08
N LYS A 289 -11.16 25.49 -10.54
CA LYS A 289 -12.53 25.52 -10.01
C LYS A 289 -12.68 26.38 -8.75
N SER A 290 -11.71 26.35 -7.84
CA SER A 290 -11.72 27.22 -6.65
C SER A 290 -11.60 28.70 -7.02
N LYS A 291 -10.78 29.03 -8.04
CA LYS A 291 -10.68 30.40 -8.56
C LYS A 291 -11.93 30.88 -9.31
N SER A 292 -12.71 29.99 -9.94
CA SER A 292 -13.97 30.37 -10.62
C SER A 292 -15.18 30.52 -9.69
N HIS A 293 -15.08 30.11 -8.42
CA HIS A 293 -16.12 30.35 -7.39
C HIS A 293 -15.79 31.52 -6.45
N HIS A 294 -14.63 32.17 -6.62
CA HIS A 294 -14.36 33.48 -6.03
C HIS A 294 -14.47 34.57 -7.10
N ARG A 295 -15.72 34.90 -7.43
CA ARG A 295 -16.07 36.22 -7.98
C ARG A 295 -17.08 36.89 -7.05
N ALA A 296 -16.56 37.41 -5.94
CA ALA A 296 -17.03 38.61 -5.23
C ALA A 296 -16.07 38.83 -4.06
N GLU A 297 -15.68 40.09 -3.88
CA GLU A 297 -14.77 40.65 -2.88
C GLU A 297 -13.28 40.68 -3.28
N GLU A 298 -12.98 41.76 -4.02
CA GLU A 298 -11.65 42.34 -4.08
C GLU A 298 -11.17 42.69 -2.65
N PRO A 299 -9.93 42.38 -2.27
CA PRO A 299 -9.36 42.93 -1.05
C PRO A 299 -9.18 44.43 -1.22
N VAL A 300 -9.91 45.22 -0.44
CA VAL A 300 -9.65 46.65 -0.24
C VAL A 300 -8.22 46.79 0.26
N VAL A 301 -7.35 47.32 -0.60
CA VAL A 301 -5.99 47.71 -0.25
C VAL A 301 -6.08 48.94 0.63
N GLU A 302 -5.96 48.74 1.95
CA GLU A 302 -5.76 49.83 2.90
C GLU A 302 -4.35 50.41 2.68
N LYS A 303 -4.27 51.44 1.83
CA LYS A 303 -3.04 52.20 1.60
C LYS A 303 -2.73 53.00 2.87
N SER A 304 -1.54 52.76 3.41
CA SER A 304 -0.95 53.50 4.53
C SER A 304 -1.09 55.01 4.34
N ASN A 305 -1.79 55.65 5.27
CA ASN A 305 -2.00 57.09 5.29
C ASN A 305 -0.75 57.77 5.83
N LYS A 306 0.27 57.95 4.97
CA LYS A 306 1.51 58.66 5.29
C LYS A 306 1.82 59.68 4.18
N GLU A 307 0.90 60.61 3.96
CA GLU A 307 1.13 61.90 3.27
C GLU A 307 -0.19 62.67 3.17
N ARG A 308 -0.56 63.38 4.24
CA ARG A 308 -1.53 64.51 4.24
C ARG A 308 -1.63 65.12 5.64
N ARG A 309 -0.52 65.69 6.13
CA ARG A 309 -0.51 66.70 7.21
C ARG A 309 0.84 67.41 7.25
N SER A 310 1.10 68.20 6.23
CA SER A 310 2.03 69.34 6.27
C SER A 310 1.54 70.33 5.21
N LEU A 311 0.61 71.19 5.61
CA LEU A 311 0.27 72.51 5.04
C LEU A 311 -1.11 72.90 5.58
N ARG A 312 -1.13 73.52 6.76
CA ARG A 312 -1.94 74.70 7.12
C ARG A 312 -1.83 74.92 8.63
N LEU A 313 -1.16 76.03 8.95
CA LEU A 313 -1.09 76.78 10.21
C LEU A 313 -0.37 76.08 11.37
#